data_AF-A0A4P8R0P8-F1
#
_entry.id   AF-A0A4P8R0P8-F1
#
_cell.length_a   1.000
_cell.length_b   1.000
_cell.length_c   1.000
_cell.angle_alpha   90.00
_cell.angle_beta   90.00
_cell.angle_gamma   90.00
#
_symmetry.space_group_name_H-M   'P 1'
#
loop_
_entity.id
_entity.type
_entity.pdbx_description
1 polymer ?
#
loop_
_entity_poly.entity_id
_entity_poly.type
_entity_poly.pdbx_seq_one_letter_code
_entity_poly.pdbx_strand_id
1 'polypeptide(L)'
;VKSPADIPGFLKSFRAKQVLAVLAIAVFLIYPVYGAAMVQSTGSNDPDWAWIEACLWLKSSTPDPGMDYNAIYEAPEDGKLFDYPESAYGVMSWWDYGHYIETLGHRMPNANPFQAGIGGRRGSINETNVPGAAPFLTAQSEEEATEVLESIHPDPEKSGARYIMSDERMAVDIFMAMPEWTLDTEGYMQPYWTGDGYQYLPSKRYFDSMESRLHFLDGNGLKQYRLVYETWAYQTQEAGYKQV
;
A
#
# COMPACT_ATOMS: atom_id res chain seq x y z
N VAL A 1 20.61 -46.76 21.06
CA VAL A 1 20.61 -47.84 20.05
C VAL A 1 21.93 -47.75 19.29
N LYS A 2 22.78 -48.78 19.30
CA LYS A 2 24.08 -48.78 18.60
C LYS A 2 24.07 -49.71 17.37
N SER A 3 23.08 -50.59 17.26
CA SER A 3 22.82 -51.48 16.13
C SER A 3 21.30 -51.68 15.93
N PRO A 4 20.80 -51.98 14.71
CA PRO A 4 19.41 -52.35 14.47
C PRO A 4 18.89 -53.52 15.32
N ALA A 5 19.78 -54.43 15.77
CA ALA A 5 19.43 -55.54 16.67
C ALA A 5 19.05 -55.08 18.10
N ASP A 6 19.41 -53.85 18.50
CA ASP A 6 19.08 -53.30 19.82
C ASP A 6 17.66 -52.72 19.89
N ILE A 7 17.01 -52.52 18.74
CA ILE A 7 15.70 -51.87 18.62
C ILE A 7 14.61 -52.61 19.42
N PRO A 8 14.49 -53.96 19.40
CA PRO A 8 13.47 -54.67 20.17
C PRO A 8 13.62 -54.51 21.69
N GLY A 9 14.86 -54.46 22.19
CA GLY A 9 15.15 -54.26 23.62
C GLY A 9 14.88 -52.81 24.07
N PHE A 10 15.17 -51.85 23.20
CA PHE A 10 14.86 -50.43 23.40
C PHE A 10 13.34 -50.18 23.45
N LEU A 11 12.56 -50.79 22.57
CA LEU A 11 11.10 -50.65 22.57
C LEU A 11 10.43 -51.21 23.84
N LYS A 12 11.01 -52.26 24.45
CA LYS A 12 10.56 -52.80 25.75
C LYS A 12 10.81 -51.85 26.93
N SER A 13 11.65 -50.82 26.77
CA SER A 13 11.92 -49.83 27.83
C SER A 13 10.83 -48.76 27.96
N PHE A 14 9.96 -48.61 26.96
CA PHE A 14 8.86 -47.65 26.98
C PHE A 14 7.63 -48.23 27.67
N ARG A 15 7.14 -47.54 28.69
CA ARG A 15 5.86 -47.86 29.31
C ARG A 15 4.74 -47.31 28.43
N ALA A 16 3.62 -48.02 28.31
CA ALA A 16 2.46 -47.59 27.52
C ALA A 16 2.01 -46.14 27.82
N LYS A 17 2.14 -45.69 29.07
CA LYS A 17 1.84 -44.31 29.49
C LYS A 17 2.75 -43.25 28.83
N GLN A 18 4.02 -43.56 28.57
CA GLN A 18 4.94 -42.66 27.88
C GLN A 18 4.58 -42.52 26.40
N VAL A 19 4.22 -43.64 25.76
CA VAL A 19 3.73 -43.63 24.37
C VAL A 19 2.44 -42.81 24.25
N LEU A 20 1.48 -43.01 25.16
CA LEU A 20 0.24 -42.23 25.21
C LEU A 20 0.49 -40.74 25.47
N ALA A 21 1.43 -40.39 26.34
CA ALA A 21 1.79 -38.99 26.59
C ALA A 21 2.39 -38.33 25.34
N VAL A 22 3.26 -39.02 24.61
CA VAL A 22 3.82 -38.52 23.34
C VAL A 22 2.73 -38.35 22.27
N LEU A 23 1.80 -39.29 22.16
CA LEU A 23 0.67 -39.17 21.23
C LEU A 23 -0.26 -38.01 21.63
N ALA A 24 -0.55 -37.84 22.91
CA ALA A 24 -1.32 -36.70 23.39
C ALA A 24 -0.62 -35.37 23.07
N ILE A 25 0.70 -35.28 23.26
CA ILE A 25 1.49 -34.11 22.85
C ILE A 25 1.38 -33.88 21.34
N ALA A 26 1.51 -34.93 20.53
CA ALA A 26 1.40 -34.80 19.07
C ALA A 26 0.00 -34.32 18.63
N VAL A 27 -1.07 -34.86 19.22
CA VAL A 27 -2.45 -34.50 18.87
C VAL A 27 -2.84 -33.12 19.38
N PHE A 28 -2.44 -32.74 20.60
CA PHE A 28 -2.92 -31.49 21.20
C PHE A 28 -1.98 -30.30 20.98
N LEU A 29 -0.68 -30.52 20.78
CA LEU A 29 0.29 -29.44 20.60
C LEU A 29 0.79 -29.32 19.17
N ILE A 30 0.98 -30.44 18.45
CA ILE A 30 1.55 -30.42 17.10
C ILE A 30 0.47 -30.29 16.04
N TYR A 31 -0.60 -31.07 16.12
CA TYR A 31 -1.64 -31.09 15.09
C TYR A 31 -2.33 -29.73 14.87
N PRO A 32 -2.71 -28.95 15.92
CA PRO A 32 -3.31 -27.63 15.71
C PRO A 32 -2.34 -26.63 15.09
N VAL A 33 -1.07 -26.64 15.53
CA VAL A 33 -0.02 -25.76 14.99
C VAL A 33 0.29 -26.11 13.54
N TYR A 34 0.37 -27.40 13.22
CA TYR A 34 0.54 -27.86 11.84
C TYR A 34 -0.65 -27.44 10.96
N GLY A 35 -1.89 -27.61 11.44
CA GLY A 35 -3.08 -27.16 10.73
C GLY A 35 -3.05 -25.65 10.44
N ALA A 36 -2.71 -24.83 11.43
CA ALA A 36 -2.57 -23.39 11.25
C ALA A 36 -1.42 -23.03 10.28
N ALA A 37 -0.26 -23.69 10.41
CA ALA A 37 0.88 -23.48 9.54
C ALA A 37 0.57 -23.81 8.07
N MET A 38 -0.19 -24.89 7.82
CA MET A 38 -0.59 -25.25 6.46
C MET A 38 -1.49 -24.18 5.84
N VAL A 39 -2.43 -23.62 6.58
CA VAL A 39 -3.29 -22.51 6.11
C VAL A 39 -2.48 -21.24 5.81
N GLN A 40 -1.46 -20.94 6.63
CA GLN A 40 -0.62 -19.76 6.41
C GLN A 40 0.41 -19.96 5.28
N SER A 41 0.81 -21.21 5.01
CA SER A 41 1.81 -21.54 3.99
C SER A 41 1.33 -21.40 2.55
N THR A 42 0.03 -21.19 2.33
CA THR A 42 -0.55 -21.05 0.98
C THR A 42 -0.64 -19.61 0.50
N GLY A 43 -0.48 -18.63 1.39
CA GLY A 43 -0.47 -17.21 1.03
C GLY A 43 0.93 -16.73 0.70
N SER A 44 1.05 -15.88 -0.32
CA SER A 44 2.23 -15.03 -0.51
C SER A 44 1.81 -13.58 -0.32
N ASN A 45 2.70 -12.76 0.25
CA ASN A 45 2.55 -11.30 0.31
C ASN A 45 3.21 -10.62 -0.90
N ASP A 46 3.44 -11.36 -1.98
CA ASP A 46 3.93 -10.82 -3.24
C ASP A 46 2.94 -9.79 -3.80
N PRO A 47 3.43 -8.79 -4.56
CA PRO A 47 2.54 -7.93 -5.32
C PRO A 47 1.62 -8.79 -6.19
N ASP A 48 0.34 -8.42 -6.23
CA ASP A 48 -0.58 -9.06 -7.15
C ASP A 48 -0.17 -8.79 -8.60
N TRP A 49 -0.77 -9.54 -9.52
CA TRP A 49 -0.44 -9.43 -10.93
C TRP A 49 -0.75 -8.04 -11.50
N ALA A 50 -1.78 -7.36 -11.01
CA ALA A 50 -2.14 -6.03 -11.50
C ALA A 50 -1.04 -5.01 -11.15
N TRP A 51 -0.53 -5.02 -9.91
CA TRP A 51 0.60 -4.19 -9.51
C TRP A 51 1.87 -4.51 -10.28
N ILE A 52 2.17 -5.79 -10.52
CA ILE A 52 3.33 -6.20 -11.35
C ILE A 52 3.17 -5.64 -12.76
N GLU A 53 2.02 -5.84 -13.39
CA GLU A 53 1.73 -5.39 -14.74
C GLU A 53 1.81 -3.86 -14.86
N ALA A 54 1.17 -3.13 -13.95
CA ALA A 54 1.19 -1.67 -13.93
C ALA A 54 2.61 -1.11 -13.75
N CYS A 55 3.42 -1.73 -12.87
CA CYS A 55 4.83 -1.34 -12.71
C CYS A 55 5.66 -1.64 -13.96
N LEU A 56 5.44 -2.78 -14.62
CA LEU A 56 6.13 -3.10 -15.87
C LEU A 56 5.75 -2.14 -17.01
N TRP A 57 4.48 -1.73 -17.07
CA TRP A 57 4.05 -0.66 -17.96
C TRP A 57 4.74 0.66 -17.62
N LEU A 58 4.75 1.05 -16.34
CA LEU A 58 5.42 2.27 -15.86
C LEU A 58 6.89 2.29 -16.31
N LYS A 59 7.61 1.18 -16.10
CA LYS A 59 9.01 1.03 -16.49
C LYS A 59 9.25 1.22 -17.98
N SER A 60 8.40 0.62 -18.82
CA SER A 60 8.61 0.51 -20.27
C SER A 60 7.95 1.62 -21.10
N SER A 61 6.95 2.31 -20.56
CA SER A 61 6.06 3.20 -21.31
C SER A 61 6.06 4.65 -20.82
N THR A 62 6.87 4.96 -19.80
CA THR A 62 7.08 6.34 -19.33
C THR A 62 8.50 6.82 -19.66
N PRO A 63 8.72 8.14 -19.85
CA PRO A 63 10.05 8.67 -20.16
C PRO A 63 11.10 8.26 -19.13
N ASP A 64 12.35 8.09 -19.55
CA ASP A 64 13.44 7.83 -18.61
C ASP A 64 13.58 9.01 -17.61
N PRO A 65 13.61 8.77 -16.29
CA PRO A 65 13.82 9.84 -15.30
C PRO A 65 15.25 10.41 -15.30
N GLY A 66 16.18 9.82 -16.04
CA GLY A 66 17.60 10.20 -16.06
C GLY A 66 18.40 9.68 -14.87
N MET A 67 17.85 8.69 -14.16
CA MET A 67 18.46 8.04 -13.00
C MET A 67 18.65 6.55 -13.32
N ASP A 68 19.89 6.06 -13.29
CA ASP A 68 20.19 4.64 -13.47
C ASP A 68 19.89 3.87 -12.18
N TYR A 69 19.00 2.89 -12.27
CA TYR A 69 18.60 2.04 -11.15
C TYR A 69 19.77 1.28 -10.51
N ASN A 70 20.80 0.91 -11.28
CA ASN A 70 21.96 0.14 -10.77
C ASN A 70 23.18 1.01 -10.46
N ALA A 71 23.06 2.34 -10.56
CA ALA A 71 24.17 3.23 -10.25
C ALA A 71 24.43 3.31 -8.74
N ILE A 72 25.67 3.64 -8.40
CA ILE A 72 26.07 3.97 -7.03
C ILE A 72 25.94 5.49 -6.91
N TYR A 73 25.08 5.93 -5.99
CA TYR A 73 24.85 7.34 -5.70
C TYR A 73 25.54 7.73 -4.41
N GLU A 74 26.17 8.90 -4.41
CA GLU A 74 26.69 9.50 -3.18
C GLU A 74 25.54 10.07 -2.37
N ALA A 75 25.54 9.79 -1.06
CA ALA A 75 24.56 10.37 -0.16
C ALA A 75 24.78 11.90 -0.08
N PRO A 76 23.70 12.71 -0.10
CA PRO A 76 23.83 14.14 0.12
C PRO A 76 24.34 14.39 1.55
N GLU A 77 25.01 15.53 1.77
CA GLU A 77 25.39 15.97 3.12
C GLU A 77 24.14 16.12 4.01
N ASP A 78 24.30 15.92 5.32
CA ASP A 78 23.21 16.05 6.29
C ASP A 78 22.45 17.37 6.13
N GLY A 79 21.13 17.26 5.91
CA GLY A 79 20.24 18.40 5.73
C GLY A 79 20.19 18.97 4.31
N LYS A 80 20.94 18.41 3.35
CA LYS A 80 20.82 18.73 1.92
C LYS A 80 19.95 17.72 1.19
N LEU A 81 19.26 18.20 0.15
CA LEU A 81 18.52 17.35 -0.77
C LEU A 81 19.50 16.70 -1.76
N PHE A 82 19.08 15.56 -2.30
CA PHE A 82 19.78 14.90 -3.39
C PHE A 82 19.72 15.77 -4.66
N ASP A 83 20.83 15.86 -5.41
CA ASP A 83 20.93 16.65 -6.64
C ASP A 83 20.40 15.83 -7.83
N TYR A 84 19.09 15.93 -8.05
CA TYR A 84 18.41 15.22 -9.13
C TYR A 84 18.68 15.86 -10.50
N PRO A 85 18.83 15.07 -11.58
CA PRO A 85 18.89 15.60 -12.93
C PRO A 85 17.57 16.29 -13.31
N GLU A 86 17.62 17.22 -14.27
CA GLU A 86 16.45 18.00 -14.69
C GLU A 86 15.27 17.13 -15.17
N SER A 87 15.57 15.96 -15.75
CA SER A 87 14.62 14.97 -16.23
C SER A 87 13.91 14.17 -15.14
N ALA A 88 14.39 14.24 -13.89
CA ALA A 88 13.83 13.47 -12.79
C ALA A 88 12.38 13.85 -12.52
N TYR A 89 11.57 12.85 -12.17
CA TYR A 89 10.20 13.03 -11.74
C TYR A 89 9.78 11.93 -10.77
N GLY A 90 8.90 12.27 -9.82
CA GLY A 90 8.33 11.31 -8.88
C GLY A 90 7.09 10.58 -9.41
N VAL A 91 6.74 9.51 -8.71
CA VAL A 91 5.49 8.77 -8.85
C VAL A 91 4.77 8.77 -7.52
N MET A 92 3.60 9.39 -7.49
CA MET A 92 2.77 9.48 -6.29
C MET A 92 1.89 8.25 -6.16
N SER A 93 1.88 7.66 -4.97
CA SER A 93 0.96 6.58 -4.59
C SER A 93 0.95 6.49 -3.06
N TRP A 94 0.17 5.55 -2.51
CA TRP A 94 0.25 5.25 -1.10
C TRP A 94 1.59 4.60 -0.71
N TRP A 95 2.05 4.86 0.52
CA TRP A 95 3.40 4.50 0.95
C TRP A 95 3.66 2.98 0.98
N ASP A 96 2.63 2.16 1.15
CA ASP A 96 2.70 0.69 1.05
C ASP A 96 3.36 0.22 -0.27
N TYR A 97 3.19 0.97 -1.36
CA TYR A 97 3.57 0.55 -2.71
C TYR A 97 4.90 1.11 -3.21
N GLY A 98 5.59 1.94 -2.42
CA GLY A 98 6.82 2.61 -2.86
C GLY A 98 7.90 1.64 -3.34
N HIS A 99 8.08 0.51 -2.65
CA HIS A 99 9.05 -0.50 -3.08
C HIS A 99 8.66 -1.20 -4.40
N TYR A 100 7.37 -1.32 -4.74
CA TYR A 100 6.95 -1.89 -6.03
C TYR A 100 7.27 -0.91 -7.17
N ILE A 101 6.93 0.36 -6.99
CA ILE A 101 7.25 1.44 -7.93
C ILE A 101 8.78 1.52 -8.18
N GLU A 102 9.57 1.40 -7.12
CA GLU A 102 11.03 1.44 -7.21
C GLU A 102 11.59 0.17 -7.89
N THR A 103 11.30 -1.01 -7.34
CA THR A 103 11.98 -2.26 -7.75
C THR A 103 11.44 -2.88 -9.03
N LEU A 104 10.13 -2.73 -9.31
CA LEU A 104 9.50 -3.24 -10.53
C LEU A 104 9.35 -2.14 -11.57
N GLY A 105 8.91 -0.96 -11.12
CA GLY A 105 8.66 0.20 -11.97
C GLY A 105 9.91 0.96 -12.39
N HIS A 106 11.03 0.81 -11.67
CA HIS A 106 12.26 1.57 -11.90
C HIS A 106 11.97 3.09 -11.97
N ARG A 107 11.09 3.58 -11.08
CA ARG A 107 10.77 5.00 -10.92
C ARG A 107 10.89 5.39 -9.45
N MET A 108 10.97 6.69 -9.18
CA MET A 108 11.16 7.22 -7.84
C MET A 108 9.80 7.42 -7.15
N PRO A 109 9.44 6.63 -6.14
CA PRO A 109 8.18 6.83 -5.41
C PRO A 109 8.27 8.06 -4.50
N ASN A 110 7.20 8.86 -4.42
CA ASN A 110 7.15 9.99 -3.49
C ASN A 110 7.01 9.54 -2.02
N ALA A 111 6.45 8.35 -1.77
CA ALA A 111 6.30 7.77 -0.45
C ALA A 111 6.64 6.28 -0.45
N ASN A 112 7.15 5.73 0.67
CA ASN A 112 7.63 4.34 0.70
C ASN A 112 7.40 3.60 2.03
N PRO A 113 7.57 2.26 2.07
CA PRO A 113 7.35 1.41 3.23
C PRO A 113 8.16 1.75 4.50
N PHE A 114 9.14 2.64 4.42
CA PHE A 114 9.80 3.22 5.61
C PHE A 114 8.98 4.32 6.28
N GLN A 115 7.73 4.54 5.83
CA GLN A 115 6.85 5.63 6.26
C GLN A 115 7.41 7.02 5.96
N ALA A 116 8.26 7.12 4.94
CA ALA A 116 8.75 8.38 4.41
C ALA A 116 7.78 8.89 3.34
N GLY A 117 7.61 10.22 3.24
CA GLY A 117 6.81 10.85 2.19
C GLY A 117 5.29 10.77 2.37
N ILE A 118 4.79 10.24 3.49
CA ILE A 118 3.35 10.18 3.78
C ILE A 118 2.76 11.59 3.92
N GLY A 119 3.51 12.52 4.52
CA GLY A 119 2.97 13.82 4.92
C GLY A 119 2.01 13.69 6.11
N GLY A 120 1.09 14.65 6.25
CA GLY A 120 0.08 14.61 7.29
C GLY A 120 0.43 15.44 8.54
N ARG A 121 -0.16 15.05 9.68
CA ARG A 121 -0.03 15.71 10.99
C ARG A 121 0.37 14.68 12.04
N ARG A 122 0.99 15.08 13.16
CA ARG A 122 1.50 14.14 14.17
C ARG A 122 0.77 14.21 15.51
N GLY A 123 0.36 15.40 15.94
CA GLY A 123 -0.18 15.62 17.29
C GLY A 123 -1.59 16.21 17.32
N SER A 124 -1.96 17.05 16.36
CA SER A 124 -3.25 17.74 16.36
C SER A 124 -3.68 18.18 14.96
N ILE A 125 -4.99 18.23 14.71
CA ILE A 125 -5.59 18.80 13.50
C ILE A 125 -5.20 20.27 13.25
N ASN A 126 -4.84 21.00 14.31
CA ASN A 126 -4.41 22.40 14.23
C ASN A 126 -2.96 22.58 13.75
N GLU A 127 -2.19 21.49 13.63
CA GLU A 127 -0.85 21.53 13.05
C GLU A 127 -0.92 21.75 11.53
N THR A 128 0.17 22.29 10.98
CA THR A 128 0.35 22.36 9.53
C THR A 128 0.27 20.95 8.95
N ASN A 129 -0.58 20.78 7.92
CA ASN A 129 -0.62 19.54 7.17
C ASN A 129 0.63 19.45 6.29
N VAL A 130 1.57 18.57 6.64
CA VAL A 130 2.83 18.44 5.89
C VAL A 130 2.54 17.79 4.54
N PRO A 131 2.95 18.36 3.40
CA PRO A 131 2.75 17.78 2.07
C PRO A 131 3.29 16.36 1.94
N GLY A 132 2.58 15.50 1.20
CA GLY A 132 2.92 14.09 0.99
C GLY A 132 1.75 13.28 0.44
N ALA A 133 1.88 11.95 0.44
CA ALA A 133 0.86 11.05 -0.10
C ALA A 133 -0.53 11.21 0.57
N ALA A 134 -0.60 11.25 1.90
CA ALA A 134 -1.88 11.39 2.61
C ALA A 134 -2.60 12.72 2.28
N PRO A 135 -1.96 13.90 2.41
CA PRO A 135 -2.57 15.16 1.97
C PRO A 135 -2.95 15.17 0.49
N PHE A 136 -2.14 14.58 -0.40
CA PHE A 136 -2.45 14.53 -1.83
C PHE A 136 -3.71 13.71 -2.09
N LEU A 137 -3.77 12.47 -1.60
CA LEU A 137 -4.87 11.53 -1.85
C LEU A 137 -6.18 11.97 -1.18
N THR A 138 -6.09 12.71 -0.06
CA THR A 138 -7.25 13.23 0.67
C THR A 138 -7.65 14.67 0.27
N ALA A 139 -6.87 15.32 -0.59
CA ALA A 139 -7.16 16.67 -1.07
C ALA A 139 -8.57 16.74 -1.66
N GLN A 140 -9.31 17.80 -1.32
CA GLN A 140 -10.73 17.98 -1.65
C GLN A 140 -10.92 18.76 -2.97
N SER A 141 -9.81 19.17 -3.60
CA SER A 141 -9.81 19.90 -4.87
C SER A 141 -8.56 19.59 -5.68
N GLU A 142 -8.61 19.86 -6.98
CA GLU A 142 -7.44 19.68 -7.85
C GLU A 142 -6.36 20.71 -7.52
N GLU A 143 -6.76 21.91 -7.14
CA GLU A 143 -5.90 23.00 -6.71
C GLU A 143 -5.11 22.61 -5.45
N GLU A 144 -5.78 22.11 -4.41
CA GLU A 144 -5.12 21.63 -3.18
C GLU A 144 -4.14 20.48 -3.47
N ALA A 145 -4.54 19.54 -4.33
CA ALA A 145 -3.66 18.43 -4.74
C ALA A 145 -2.41 18.93 -5.49
N THR A 146 -2.57 19.96 -6.32
CA THR A 146 -1.47 20.61 -7.05
C THR A 146 -0.49 21.26 -6.09
N GLU A 147 -0.99 22.02 -5.10
CA GLU A 147 -0.15 22.66 -4.08
C GLU A 147 0.68 21.63 -3.30
N VAL A 148 0.12 20.45 -3.01
CA VAL A 148 0.86 19.36 -2.37
C VAL A 148 2.00 18.87 -3.26
N LEU A 149 1.75 18.63 -4.55
CA LEU A 149 2.78 18.15 -5.47
C LEU A 149 3.89 19.18 -5.69
N GLU A 150 3.55 20.47 -5.85
CA GLU A 150 4.54 21.55 -5.97
C GLU A 150 5.39 21.65 -4.70
N SER A 151 4.79 21.46 -3.52
CA SER A 151 5.48 21.60 -2.23
C SER A 151 6.45 20.46 -1.90
N ILE A 152 6.27 19.26 -2.46
CA ILE A 152 7.18 18.12 -2.21
C ILE A 152 8.37 18.09 -3.19
N HIS A 153 8.35 18.88 -4.25
CA HIS A 153 9.46 18.93 -5.21
C HIS A 153 10.61 19.82 -4.67
N PRO A 154 11.89 19.42 -4.80
CA PRO A 154 13.04 20.26 -4.40
C PRO A 154 13.14 21.60 -5.16
N ASP A 155 12.78 21.59 -6.44
CA ASP A 155 12.67 22.76 -7.32
C ASP A 155 11.24 23.33 -7.26
N PRO A 156 11.02 24.58 -6.83
CA PRO A 156 9.69 25.18 -6.67
C PRO A 156 8.95 25.42 -7.99
N GLU A 157 9.61 25.33 -9.14
CA GLU A 157 8.98 25.50 -10.46
C GLU A 157 8.49 24.17 -11.06
N LYS A 158 8.58 23.07 -10.29
CA LYS A 158 8.25 21.72 -10.76
C LYS A 158 7.26 21.03 -9.84
N SER A 159 6.50 20.11 -10.42
CA SER A 159 5.61 19.21 -9.70
C SER A 159 6.38 17.98 -9.20
N GLY A 160 6.11 17.60 -7.96
CA GLY A 160 6.71 16.47 -7.25
C GLY A 160 6.44 15.11 -7.87
N ALA A 161 5.39 15.01 -8.70
CA ALA A 161 5.03 13.77 -9.38
C ALA A 161 4.60 14.05 -10.82
N ARG A 162 5.00 13.14 -11.72
CA ARG A 162 4.53 13.12 -13.12
C ARG A 162 3.47 12.05 -13.36
N TYR A 163 3.47 11.00 -12.55
CA TYR A 163 2.51 9.92 -12.59
C TYR A 163 1.92 9.70 -11.20
N ILE A 164 0.64 9.34 -11.17
CA ILE A 164 -0.06 8.92 -9.96
C ILE A 164 -0.48 7.46 -10.18
N MET A 165 -0.30 6.60 -9.18
CA MET A 165 -0.78 5.23 -9.17
C MET A 165 -1.78 5.04 -8.03
N SER A 166 -2.98 4.59 -8.38
CA SER A 166 -4.10 4.30 -7.50
C SER A 166 -4.50 2.84 -7.67
N ASP A 167 -4.98 2.20 -6.61
CA ASP A 167 -5.56 0.86 -6.70
C ASP A 167 -6.88 0.76 -5.94
N GLU A 168 -7.59 -0.35 -6.15
CA GLU A 168 -8.87 -0.60 -5.49
C GLU A 168 -8.72 -0.56 -3.97
N ARG A 169 -7.64 -1.14 -3.44
CA ARG A 169 -7.42 -1.24 -2.01
C ARG A 169 -7.29 0.15 -1.40
N MET A 170 -6.55 1.05 -2.03
CA MET A 170 -6.44 2.48 -1.69
C MET A 170 -7.79 3.15 -1.64
N ALA A 171 -8.61 2.96 -2.67
CA ALA A 171 -9.93 3.57 -2.75
C ALA A 171 -10.91 2.97 -1.73
N VAL A 172 -10.88 1.67 -1.48
CA VAL A 172 -11.92 0.95 -0.72
C VAL A 172 -11.45 0.56 0.68
N ASP A 173 -10.48 -0.33 0.78
CA ASP A 173 -10.16 -1.05 2.01
C ASP A 173 -9.33 -0.21 2.98
N ILE A 174 -8.36 0.55 2.46
CA ILE A 174 -7.39 1.30 3.27
C ILE A 174 -7.56 2.81 3.15
N PHE A 175 -8.58 3.30 2.44
CA PHE A 175 -8.81 4.73 2.26
C PHE A 175 -8.74 5.49 3.58
N MET A 176 -9.44 5.00 4.63
CA MET A 176 -9.52 5.68 5.92
C MET A 176 -8.18 5.78 6.66
N ALA A 177 -7.16 5.00 6.29
CA ALA A 177 -5.81 5.19 6.83
C ALA A 177 -5.21 6.53 6.37
N MET A 178 -5.51 6.99 5.14
CA MET A 178 -4.98 8.24 4.60
C MET A 178 -5.42 9.48 5.40
N PRO A 179 -6.71 9.70 5.70
CA PRO A 179 -7.14 10.81 6.56
C PRO A 179 -6.75 10.61 8.04
N GLU A 180 -6.50 9.38 8.51
CA GLU A 180 -5.90 9.17 9.83
C GLU A 180 -4.50 9.80 9.91
N TRP A 181 -3.68 9.67 8.87
CA TRP A 181 -2.37 10.34 8.80
C TRP A 181 -2.47 11.88 8.75
N THR A 182 -3.58 12.43 8.26
CA THR A 182 -3.82 13.89 8.30
C THR A 182 -4.52 14.34 9.59
N LEU A 183 -4.94 13.42 10.46
CA LEU A 183 -5.79 13.65 11.64
C LEU A 183 -7.16 14.28 11.32
N ASP A 184 -7.60 14.20 10.05
CA ASP A 184 -8.85 14.79 9.56
C ASP A 184 -9.77 13.70 9.02
N THR A 185 -10.35 12.89 9.91
CA THR A 185 -11.15 11.71 9.55
C THR A 185 -12.65 11.97 9.44
N GLU A 186 -13.11 13.14 9.89
CA GLU A 186 -14.54 13.42 10.01
C GLU A 186 -15.23 13.53 8.66
N GLY A 187 -16.42 12.96 8.55
CA GLY A 187 -17.31 13.19 7.41
C GLY A 187 -16.95 12.44 6.14
N TYR A 188 -15.91 11.61 6.09
CA TYR A 188 -15.66 10.71 4.94
C TYR A 188 -16.71 9.60 4.81
N MET A 189 -17.14 9.03 5.94
CA MET A 189 -18.18 8.00 6.00
C MET A 189 -19.39 8.51 6.78
N GLN A 190 -20.60 8.11 6.38
CA GLN A 190 -21.87 8.49 7.01
C GLN A 190 -22.71 7.25 7.34
N PRO A 191 -23.34 7.19 8.53
CA PRO A 191 -24.19 6.07 8.89
C PRO A 191 -25.55 6.16 8.18
N TYR A 192 -25.97 5.06 7.58
CA TYR A 192 -27.26 4.88 6.93
C TYR A 192 -28.02 3.72 7.55
N TRP A 193 -29.28 3.93 7.93
CA TRP A 193 -30.11 2.90 8.55
C TRP A 193 -30.77 2.04 7.46
N THR A 194 -30.49 0.73 7.47
CA THR A 194 -31.01 -0.21 6.45
C THR A 194 -32.24 -0.99 6.91
N GLY A 195 -32.72 -0.76 8.13
CA GLY A 195 -33.77 -1.57 8.76
C GLY A 195 -33.21 -2.66 9.69
N ASP A 196 -32.08 -3.27 9.33
CA ASP A 196 -31.41 -4.33 10.09
C ASP A 196 -30.19 -3.83 10.88
N GLY A 197 -29.78 -2.57 10.67
CA GLY A 197 -28.68 -1.93 11.37
C GLY A 197 -28.22 -0.64 10.68
N TYR A 198 -27.16 -0.05 11.22
CA TYR A 198 -26.43 1.03 10.55
C TYR A 198 -25.34 0.46 9.65
N GLN A 199 -25.31 0.91 8.40
CA GLN A 199 -24.20 0.71 7.48
C GLN A 199 -23.50 2.04 7.25
N TYR A 200 -22.17 2.05 7.27
CA TYR A 200 -21.40 3.26 6.97
C TYR A 200 -21.14 3.31 5.46
N LEU A 201 -21.65 4.34 4.82
CA LEU A 201 -21.50 4.56 3.39
C LEU A 201 -20.59 5.76 3.14
N PRO A 202 -19.85 5.78 2.02
CA PRO A 202 -19.05 6.93 1.64
C PRO A 202 -19.91 8.17 1.44
N SER A 203 -19.44 9.31 1.95
CA SER A 203 -20.12 10.59 1.83
C SER A 203 -19.63 11.39 0.62
N LYS A 204 -20.25 12.55 0.37
CA LYS A 204 -19.72 13.52 -0.61
C LYS A 204 -18.24 13.85 -0.38
N ARG A 205 -17.80 14.01 0.88
CA ARG A 205 -16.39 14.33 1.21
C ARG A 205 -15.42 13.25 0.73
N TYR A 206 -15.85 11.99 0.80
CA TYR A 206 -15.08 10.88 0.24
C TYR A 206 -15.01 10.97 -1.29
N PHE A 207 -16.13 11.18 -1.97
CA PHE A 207 -16.15 11.29 -3.43
C PHE A 207 -15.46 12.54 -3.98
N ASP A 208 -15.33 13.59 -3.16
CA ASP A 208 -14.57 14.80 -3.49
C ASP A 208 -13.05 14.60 -3.35
N SER A 209 -12.59 13.55 -2.64
CA SER A 209 -11.16 13.26 -2.47
C SER A 209 -10.47 12.92 -3.79
N MET A 210 -9.18 13.24 -3.90
CA MET A 210 -8.39 12.89 -5.08
C MET A 210 -8.30 11.38 -5.31
N GLU A 211 -8.19 10.55 -4.26
CA GLU A 211 -8.22 9.09 -4.41
C GLU A 211 -9.48 8.63 -5.16
N SER A 212 -10.65 9.09 -4.70
CA SER A 212 -11.92 8.72 -5.33
C SER A 212 -12.05 9.27 -6.76
N ARG A 213 -11.64 10.53 -6.99
CA ARG A 213 -11.71 11.17 -8.31
C ARG A 213 -10.75 10.52 -9.31
N LEU A 214 -9.59 10.06 -8.88
CA LEU A 214 -8.62 9.36 -9.73
C LEU A 214 -9.08 7.93 -10.02
N HIS A 215 -9.50 7.18 -9.00
CA HIS A 215 -9.75 5.75 -9.11
C HIS A 215 -11.15 5.38 -9.58
N PHE A 216 -12.20 6.04 -9.08
CA PHE A 216 -13.58 5.72 -9.48
C PHE A 216 -14.11 6.54 -10.64
N LEU A 217 -13.60 7.76 -10.82
CA LEU A 217 -14.02 8.65 -11.89
C LEU A 217 -13.03 8.68 -13.05
N ASP A 218 -11.98 7.84 -13.03
CA ASP A 218 -10.92 7.78 -14.05
C ASP A 218 -10.25 9.14 -14.33
N GLY A 219 -10.21 10.01 -13.32
CA GLY A 219 -9.78 11.39 -13.44
C GLY A 219 -10.70 12.30 -14.26
N ASN A 220 -11.93 11.87 -14.57
CA ASN A 220 -12.89 12.67 -15.31
C ASN A 220 -13.24 13.96 -14.57
N GLY A 221 -13.18 15.09 -15.28
CA GLY A 221 -13.40 16.42 -14.73
C GLY A 221 -12.16 17.05 -14.07
N LEU A 222 -11.04 16.33 -13.97
CA LEU A 222 -9.74 16.93 -13.65
C LEU A 222 -9.14 17.58 -14.92
N LYS A 223 -8.41 18.69 -14.74
CA LYS A 223 -7.78 19.43 -15.84
C LYS A 223 -6.30 19.09 -16.02
N GLN A 224 -5.62 18.71 -14.96
CA GLN A 224 -4.19 18.41 -14.89
C GLN A 224 -3.92 16.91 -14.96
N TYR A 225 -4.90 16.08 -14.62
CA TYR A 225 -4.78 14.63 -14.60
C TYR A 225 -5.57 14.00 -15.75
N ARG A 226 -5.07 12.86 -16.25
CA ARG A 226 -5.78 11.98 -17.19
C ARG A 226 -5.36 10.55 -16.94
N LEU A 227 -6.27 9.61 -17.13
CA LEU A 227 -5.94 8.18 -17.16
C LEU A 227 -5.03 7.89 -18.37
N VAL A 228 -3.94 7.16 -18.12
CA VAL A 228 -2.96 6.77 -19.16
C VAL A 228 -2.76 5.26 -19.28
N TYR A 229 -3.13 4.51 -18.24
CA TYR A 229 -3.06 3.06 -18.18
C TYR A 229 -4.02 2.54 -17.13
N GLU A 230 -4.70 1.44 -17.42
CA GLU A 230 -5.45 0.63 -16.46
C GLU A 230 -5.05 -0.84 -16.67
N THR A 231 -4.94 -1.59 -15.59
CA THR A 231 -4.72 -3.04 -15.66
C THR A 231 -6.02 -3.75 -16.05
N TRP A 232 -5.94 -5.05 -16.34
CA TRP A 232 -7.14 -5.83 -16.63
C TRP A 232 -8.19 -5.73 -15.51
N ALA A 233 -9.47 -5.63 -15.90
CA ALA A 233 -10.58 -5.55 -14.97
C ALA A 233 -10.82 -6.90 -14.26
N TYR A 234 -10.81 -6.86 -12.92
CA TYR A 234 -11.22 -7.98 -12.07
C TYR A 234 -12.54 -7.66 -11.36
N GLN A 235 -13.19 -8.67 -10.77
CA GLN A 235 -14.32 -8.42 -9.87
C GLN A 235 -13.77 -7.85 -8.56
N THR A 236 -14.08 -6.59 -8.30
CA THR A 236 -13.61 -5.81 -7.15
C THR A 236 -14.77 -5.54 -6.18
N GLN A 237 -14.47 -5.15 -4.94
CA GLN A 237 -15.42 -4.74 -3.91
C GLN A 237 -16.01 -3.33 -4.17
N GLU A 238 -15.66 -2.70 -5.28
CA GLU A 238 -16.11 -1.35 -5.67
C GLU A 238 -17.62 -1.26 -5.97
N ALA A 239 -18.31 -2.39 -6.14
CA ALA A 239 -19.71 -2.41 -6.55
C ALA A 239 -20.62 -1.58 -5.61
N GLY A 240 -20.31 -1.57 -4.31
CA GLY A 240 -21.04 -0.74 -3.33
C GLY A 240 -20.73 0.75 -3.42
N TYR A 241 -19.57 1.14 -3.95
CA TYR A 241 -19.13 2.54 -4.08
C TYR A 241 -19.60 3.17 -5.38
N LYS A 242 -19.68 2.38 -6.47
CA LYS A 242 -20.13 2.82 -7.80
C LYS A 242 -21.66 3.00 -7.93
N GLN A 243 -22.43 2.62 -6.91
CA GLN A 243 -23.90 2.65 -6.92
C GLN A 243 -24.51 3.77 -6.06
N VAL A 244 -23.67 4.58 -5.39
CA VAL A 244 -24.08 5.65 -4.46
C VAL A 244 -24.05 7.00 -5.16
#